data_AF-A0A1Q5Q2Y5-F1
#
_entry.id   AF-A0A1Q5Q2Y5-F1
#
_cell.length_a   1.000
_cell.length_b   1.000
_cell.length_c   1.000
_cell.angle_alpha   90.00
_cell.angle_beta   90.00
_cell.angle_gamma   90.00
#
_symmetry.space_group_name_H-M   'P 1'
#
loop_
_entity.id
_entity.type
_entity.pdbx_description
1 polymer ?
#
loop_
_entity_poly.entity_id
_entity_poly.type
_entity_poly.pdbx_seq_one_letter_code
_entity_poly.pdbx_strand_id
1 'polypeptide(L)'
;MSDIAAQAGDVAPVEKLAAALAVAVVDVNPRTGAGVAELARVVTDALAAPSYVCGFEAPATDSTPTIPVLAGPGCRCTGATSCCSGPAHPAPPVPREGAAPRTEELAEAEALFTWVEGVMAEFGMSEEAGSATVSDKIDRFLLHPLIGIPVFLGLMWVLFQLTTAVAEPIMDWAESLVTGPVMRAIVGDGKSRKEPLLLVLPPYQVPRLAVIGASTGRRVWSFVSGAGTAIVATLAVVWVLQAIPMSSEHRVAEVPVTESLYGTVAEGISPVFAPAGYGSWQAASALMTGFVAKEVVVGNMAQSFAVEEPEDPHDAGTLGEKIRANFDESSGGHGKAAALAFLIFVLSYTPCLATVAEQKRMLGFKIAGGTLVVQLAIAWALSVGVFNVAKVWW
;
A
#
# COMPACT_ATOMS: atom_id res chain seq x y z
N MET A 1 29.34 -7.85 7.76
CA MET A 1 29.49 -9.31 7.59
C MET A 1 30.79 -9.55 6.83
N SER A 2 31.89 -9.79 7.54
CA SER A 2 33.20 -9.95 6.92
C SER A 2 33.37 -11.23 6.12
N ASP A 3 32.59 -12.27 6.42
CA ASP A 3 32.56 -13.50 5.63
C ASP A 3 32.02 -13.26 4.22
N ILE A 4 30.98 -12.44 4.10
CA ILE A 4 30.41 -12.05 2.81
C ILE A 4 31.36 -11.08 2.09
N ALA A 5 31.91 -10.10 2.80
CA ALA A 5 32.87 -9.15 2.23
C ALA A 5 34.13 -9.86 1.70
N ALA A 6 34.65 -10.85 2.43
CA ALA A 6 35.78 -11.67 1.99
C ALA A 6 35.46 -12.55 0.78
N GLN A 7 34.23 -13.05 0.65
CA GLN A 7 33.79 -13.78 -0.54
C GLN A 7 33.61 -12.86 -1.76
N ALA A 8 33.24 -11.60 -1.54
CA ALA A 8 33.10 -10.58 -2.58
C ALA A 8 34.46 -9.99 -3.04
N GLY A 9 35.53 -10.16 -2.25
CA GLY A 9 36.83 -9.53 -2.51
C GLY A 9 36.98 -8.13 -1.89
N ASP A 10 35.96 -7.65 -1.18
CA ASP A 10 35.85 -6.31 -0.59
C ASP A 10 36.30 -6.28 0.87
N VAL A 11 37.50 -6.80 1.15
CA VAL A 11 38.03 -6.79 2.51
C VAL A 11 38.65 -5.42 2.81
N ALA A 12 37.88 -4.57 3.49
CA ALA A 12 38.42 -3.31 4.03
C ALA A 12 39.49 -3.62 5.09
N PRO A 13 40.73 -3.09 4.96
CA PRO A 13 41.75 -3.26 5.98
C PRO A 13 41.33 -2.52 7.27
N VAL A 14 40.98 -3.29 8.30
CA VAL A 14 40.40 -2.84 9.57
C VAL A 14 41.24 -1.73 10.21
N GLU A 15 42.56 -1.85 10.17
CA GLU A 15 43.49 -0.89 10.78
C GLU A 15 43.51 0.44 10.04
N LYS A 16 43.39 0.41 8.71
CA LYS A 16 43.32 1.64 7.92
C LYS A 16 41.95 2.31 8.05
N LEU A 17 40.87 1.53 8.14
CA LEU A 17 39.52 2.05 8.37
C LEU A 17 39.39 2.68 9.76
N ALA A 18 39.96 2.04 10.78
CA ALA A 18 40.05 2.60 12.12
C ALA A 18 40.85 3.91 12.17
N ALA A 19 41.95 3.99 11.39
CA ALA A 19 42.74 5.21 11.28
C ALA A 19 41.98 6.35 10.58
N ALA A 20 41.24 6.05 9.50
CA ALA A 20 40.48 7.04 8.75
C ALA A 20 39.26 7.57 9.53
N LEU A 21 38.55 6.70 10.23
CA LEU A 21 37.36 7.09 11.01
C LEU A 21 37.71 7.64 12.39
N ALA A 22 38.96 7.50 12.84
CA ALA A 22 39.43 7.84 14.19
C ALA A 22 38.67 7.14 15.33
N VAL A 23 38.06 5.98 15.05
CA VAL A 23 37.37 5.14 16.02
C VAL A 23 37.86 3.70 15.93
N ALA A 24 37.70 2.95 17.02
CA ALA A 24 38.03 1.54 17.01
C ALA A 24 37.06 0.77 16.10
N VAL A 25 37.60 0.03 15.13
CA VAL A 25 36.85 -0.84 14.22
C VAL A 25 37.24 -2.28 14.54
N VAL A 26 36.24 -3.15 14.70
CA VAL A 26 36.44 -4.57 14.99
C VAL A 26 35.78 -5.39 13.90
N ASP A 27 36.52 -6.34 13.35
CA ASP A 27 35.95 -7.33 12.44
C ASP A 27 35.16 -8.39 13.22
N VAL A 28 33.89 -8.60 12.87
CA VAL A 28 32.99 -9.54 13.53
C VAL A 28 32.33 -10.46 12.52
N ASN A 29 32.36 -11.77 12.80
CA ASN A 29 31.63 -12.80 12.09
C ASN A 29 30.50 -13.37 12.96
N PRO A 30 29.22 -12.99 12.71
CA PRO A 30 28.09 -13.45 13.52
C PRO A 30 27.84 -14.96 13.47
N ARG A 31 28.25 -15.63 12.38
CA ARG A 31 28.01 -17.07 12.17
C ARG A 31 28.99 -17.93 12.97
N THR A 32 30.23 -17.48 13.11
CA THR A 32 31.29 -18.20 13.83
C THR A 32 31.52 -17.67 15.25
N GLY A 33 30.97 -16.50 15.58
CA GLY A 33 31.22 -15.80 16.84
C GLY A 33 32.60 -15.15 16.93
N ALA A 34 33.39 -15.17 15.85
CA ALA A 34 34.70 -14.52 15.81
C ALA A 34 34.55 -13.00 15.95
N GLY A 35 35.44 -12.37 16.73
CA GLY A 35 35.45 -10.92 16.95
C GLY A 35 34.46 -10.40 18.01
N VAL A 36 33.49 -11.21 18.45
CA VAL A 36 32.46 -10.76 19.42
C VAL A 36 33.04 -10.41 20.79
N ALA A 37 34.00 -11.19 21.28
CA ALA A 37 34.67 -10.92 22.56
C ALA A 37 35.53 -9.64 22.51
N GLU A 38 36.16 -9.39 21.36
CA GLU A 38 36.95 -8.18 21.13
C GLU A 38 36.04 -6.95 21.00
N LEU A 39 34.92 -7.07 20.29
CA LEU A 39 33.90 -6.03 20.21
C LEU A 39 33.38 -5.65 21.61
N ALA A 40 33.08 -6.64 22.46
CA ALA A 40 32.61 -6.38 23.82
C ALA A 40 33.65 -5.59 24.65
N ARG A 41 34.94 -5.90 24.50
CA ARG A 41 36.02 -5.13 25.14
C ARG A 41 36.07 -3.71 24.61
N VAL A 42 36.07 -3.53 23.29
CA VAL A 42 36.13 -2.21 22.65
C VAL A 42 34.93 -1.33 23.03
N VAL A 43 33.73 -1.89 23.11
CA VAL A 43 32.53 -1.18 23.58
C VAL A 43 32.68 -0.76 25.04
N THR A 44 33.22 -1.64 25.90
CA THR A 44 33.44 -1.32 27.32
C THR A 44 34.47 -0.19 27.48
N ASP A 45 35.55 -0.23 26.70
CA ASP A 45 36.58 0.80 26.68
C ASP A 45 36.03 2.15 26.16
N ALA A 46 35.21 2.11 25.10
CA ALA A 46 34.56 3.31 24.54
C ALA A 46 33.51 3.94 25.47
N LEU A 47 32.82 3.14 26.28
CA LEU A 47 31.91 3.64 27.32
C LEU A 47 32.67 4.33 28.46
N ALA A 48 33.90 3.90 28.74
CA ALA A 48 34.76 4.52 29.75
C ALA A 48 35.48 5.78 29.22
N ALA A 49 35.81 5.81 27.93
CA ALA A 49 36.45 6.93 27.25
C ALA A 49 35.84 7.10 25.84
N PRO A 50 34.84 7.98 25.68
CA PRO A 50 34.13 8.13 24.40
C PRO A 50 35.06 8.64 23.29
N SER A 51 35.09 7.93 22.17
CA SER A 51 35.75 8.32 20.92
C SER A 51 34.73 8.82 19.90
N TYR A 52 35.09 9.84 19.13
CA TYR A 52 34.22 10.43 18.12
C TYR A 52 34.74 10.13 16.71
N VAL A 53 33.82 9.92 15.77
CA VAL A 53 34.16 9.77 14.35
C VAL A 53 34.69 11.10 13.85
N CYS A 54 35.87 11.11 13.22
CA CYS A 54 36.46 12.36 12.71
C CYS A 54 35.44 13.08 11.84
N GLY A 55 35.13 14.30 12.26
CA GLY A 55 34.26 15.21 11.56
C GLY A 55 32.83 15.31 12.09
N PHE A 56 32.27 14.29 12.73
CA PHE A 56 30.99 14.49 13.44
C PHE A 56 31.28 15.19 14.78
N GLU A 57 30.82 16.43 14.93
CA GLU A 57 30.99 17.19 16.18
C GLU A 57 30.13 16.59 17.30
N ALA A 58 30.66 16.54 18.54
CA ALA A 58 29.87 16.10 19.69
C ALA A 58 28.74 17.11 19.95
N PRO A 59 27.53 16.68 20.31
CA PRO A 59 26.45 17.59 20.66
C PRO A 59 26.91 18.53 21.78
N ALA A 60 26.65 19.82 21.62
CA ALA A 60 27.01 20.86 22.58
C ALA A 60 26.12 20.76 23.83
N THR A 61 26.33 19.74 24.66
CA THR A 61 25.75 19.74 25.99
C THR A 61 26.45 20.82 26.82
N ASP A 62 25.65 21.65 27.50
CA ASP A 62 26.00 22.85 28.29
C ASP A 62 26.99 22.62 29.47
N SER A 63 27.63 21.46 29.52
CA SER A 63 28.70 21.11 30.44
C SER A 63 29.96 20.83 29.63
N THR A 64 30.95 21.69 29.76
CA THR A 64 32.30 21.53 29.19
C THR A 64 32.83 20.12 29.48
N PRO A 65 32.97 19.21 28.50
CA PRO A 65 33.63 17.95 28.74
C PRO A 65 35.14 18.23 28.82
N THR A 66 35.69 18.15 30.03
CA THR A 66 37.14 18.03 30.23
C THR A 66 37.52 16.58 29.93
N ILE A 67 37.46 16.16 28.66
CA ILE A 67 37.87 14.82 28.25
C ILE A 67 38.97 14.98 27.19
N PRO A 68 40.14 14.34 27.39
CA PRO A 68 41.21 14.41 26.40
C PRO A 68 40.75 13.70 25.13
N VAL A 69 40.70 14.44 24.01
CA VAL A 69 40.56 13.83 22.69
C VAL A 69 41.82 12.99 22.46
N LEU A 70 41.68 11.67 22.63
CA LEU A 70 42.72 10.73 22.28
C LEU A 70 42.82 10.69 20.76
N ALA A 71 43.84 11.38 20.25
CA ALA A 71 44.22 11.29 18.86
C ALA A 71 44.50 9.83 18.49
N GLY A 72 43.66 9.26 17.62
CA GLY A 72 44.06 8.10 16.83
C GLY A 72 45.35 8.42 16.04
N PRO A 73 46.12 7.41 15.60
CA PRO A 73 47.37 7.62 14.87
C PRO A 73 47.09 8.29 13.51
N GLY A 74 47.00 9.64 13.51
CA GLY A 74 46.65 10.44 12.34
C GLY A 74 46.04 11.82 12.67
N CYS A 75 45.40 11.99 13.83
CA CYS A 75 44.75 13.25 14.19
C CYS A 75 45.68 14.19 14.97
N ARG A 76 45.82 15.45 14.54
CA ARG A 76 46.32 16.53 15.40
C ARG A 76 45.15 17.44 15.76
N CYS A 77 44.85 17.57 17.05
CA CYS A 77 43.89 18.54 17.55
C CYS A 77 44.59 19.86 17.84
N THR A 78 44.09 20.96 17.30
CA THR A 78 44.49 22.32 17.67
C THR A 78 43.32 23.00 18.37
N GLY A 79 43.24 22.86 19.69
CA GLY A 79 42.18 23.48 20.51
C GLY A 79 40.98 22.57 20.79
N ALA A 80 40.10 23.03 21.69
CA ALA A 80 39.03 22.25 22.30
C ALA A 80 37.78 22.03 21.41
N THR A 81 37.74 22.58 20.20
CA THR A 81 36.56 22.57 19.32
C THR A 81 36.89 22.24 17.86
N SER A 82 38.11 21.79 17.55
CA SER A 82 38.48 21.39 16.19
C SER A 82 39.55 20.31 16.24
N CYS A 83 39.10 19.08 16.07
CA CYS A 83 39.96 17.95 15.78
C CYS A 83 39.76 17.57 14.32
N CYS A 84 40.86 17.29 13.61
CA CYS A 84 40.91 16.88 12.20
C CYS A 84 40.98 18.04 11.17
N SER A 85 41.87 19.04 11.37
CA SER A 85 42.27 20.00 10.31
C SER A 85 43.62 19.60 9.69
N GLY A 86 43.56 18.76 8.66
CA GLY A 86 44.71 18.38 7.84
C GLY A 86 44.32 18.23 6.36
N PRO A 87 45.27 18.36 5.41
CA PRO A 87 44.99 18.37 3.97
C PRO A 87 44.46 17.03 3.40
N ALA A 88 44.24 16.01 4.24
CA ALA A 88 43.82 14.67 3.85
C ALA A 88 42.37 14.32 4.24
N HIS A 89 41.64 15.17 4.96
CA HIS A 89 40.27 14.85 5.39
C HIS A 89 39.29 16.01 5.11
N PRO A 90 38.23 15.79 4.32
CA PRO A 90 37.14 16.75 4.21
C PRO A 90 36.39 16.82 5.54
N ALA A 91 36.16 18.04 6.04
CA ALA A 91 35.30 18.26 7.20
C ALA A 91 33.85 17.92 6.81
N PRO A 92 33.14 17.06 7.56
CA PRO A 92 31.72 16.83 7.32
C PRO A 92 30.89 17.99 7.88
N PRO A 93 29.62 18.09 7.45
CA PRO A 93 28.73 19.16 7.89
C PRO A 93 28.40 19.06 9.39
N VAL A 94 28.35 20.20 10.06
CA VAL A 94 28.02 20.33 11.49
C VAL A 94 26.49 20.39 11.68
N PRO A 95 25.90 19.66 12.64
CA PRO A 95 24.47 19.75 12.95
C PRO A 95 24.10 21.14 13.49
N ARG A 96 22.99 21.73 13.04
CA ARG A 96 22.40 22.95 13.64
C ARG A 96 21.14 22.59 14.43
N GLU A 97 21.12 22.89 15.72
CA GLU A 97 19.92 22.74 16.56
C GLU A 97 18.87 23.82 16.21
N GLY A 98 17.70 23.39 15.73
CA GLY A 98 16.52 24.26 15.53
C GLY A 98 15.65 23.97 14.29
N ALA A 99 15.34 22.69 14.00
CA ALA A 99 14.81 22.24 12.70
C ALA A 99 13.32 22.54 12.38
N ALA A 100 13.05 22.84 11.10
CA ALA A 100 11.88 22.41 10.28
C ALA A 100 12.07 22.78 8.78
N PRO A 101 11.38 22.15 7.80
CA PRO A 101 11.12 20.71 7.59
C PRO A 101 11.54 20.25 6.16
N ARG A 102 12.08 19.04 5.98
CA ARG A 102 12.40 18.38 4.69
C ARG A 102 13.57 18.89 3.82
N THR A 103 13.64 20.16 3.42
CA THR A 103 14.69 20.58 2.45
C THR A 103 16.09 20.64 3.07
N GLU A 104 16.19 20.99 4.34
CA GLU A 104 17.46 20.99 5.07
C GLU A 104 17.88 19.57 5.46
N GLU A 105 16.93 18.67 5.77
CA GLU A 105 17.21 17.24 6.03
C GLU A 105 17.75 16.52 4.78
N LEU A 106 17.18 16.83 3.60
CA LEU A 106 17.70 16.32 2.32
C LEU A 106 19.13 16.82 2.04
N ALA A 107 19.42 18.08 2.32
CA ALA A 107 20.76 18.64 2.15
C ALA A 107 21.78 18.05 3.15
N GLU A 108 21.34 17.76 4.38
CA GLU A 108 22.15 17.09 5.40
C GLU A 108 22.45 15.64 5.01
N ALA A 109 21.44 14.91 4.51
CA ALA A 109 21.62 13.56 3.98
C ALA A 109 22.60 13.54 2.79
N GLU A 110 22.44 14.44 1.81
CA GLU A 110 23.32 14.55 0.64
C GLU A 110 24.78 14.80 1.05
N ALA A 111 25.00 15.67 2.05
CA ALA A 111 26.33 15.95 2.57
C ALA A 111 26.94 14.77 3.35
N LEU A 112 26.12 13.99 4.08
CA LEU A 112 26.56 12.76 4.72
C LEU A 112 26.96 11.70 3.68
N PHE A 113 26.14 11.49 2.64
CA PHE A 113 26.46 10.53 1.58
C PHE A 113 27.72 10.91 0.80
N THR A 114 27.90 12.20 0.47
CA THR A 114 29.12 12.70 -0.17
C THR A 114 30.37 12.44 0.67
N TRP A 115 30.27 12.57 2.00
CA TRP A 115 31.36 12.24 2.91
C TRP A 115 31.65 10.74 2.94
N VAL A 116 30.62 9.89 3.01
CA VAL A 116 30.76 8.42 2.96
C VAL A 116 31.44 7.99 1.66
N GLU A 117 31.01 8.52 0.52
CA GLU A 117 31.63 8.24 -0.79
C GLU A 117 33.11 8.61 -0.81
N GLY A 118 33.47 9.76 -0.23
CA GLY A 118 34.87 10.19 -0.11
C GLY A 118 35.73 9.23 0.72
N VAL A 119 35.22 8.76 1.85
CA VAL A 119 35.89 7.76 2.70
C VAL A 119 36.02 6.44 1.94
N MET A 120 34.94 5.94 1.33
CA MET A 120 34.92 4.67 0.60
C MET A 120 35.90 4.67 -0.60
N ALA A 121 36.02 5.80 -1.30
CA ALA A 121 36.94 5.97 -2.42
C ALA A 121 38.42 5.86 -2.00
N GLU A 122 38.78 6.28 -0.78
CA GLU A 122 40.15 6.16 -0.25
C GLU A 122 40.58 4.70 -0.07
N PHE A 123 39.61 3.80 0.19
CA PHE A 123 39.86 2.37 0.36
C PHE A 123 39.84 1.57 -0.94
N GLY A 124 39.62 2.22 -2.09
CA GLY A 124 39.49 1.52 -3.37
C GLY A 124 38.35 0.49 -3.37
N MET A 125 37.38 0.66 -2.46
CA MET A 125 36.13 -0.09 -2.47
C MET A 125 35.33 0.45 -3.64
N SER A 126 35.54 -0.15 -4.80
CA SER A 126 34.78 0.17 -5.99
C SER A 126 33.34 -0.30 -5.76
N GLU A 127 32.35 0.48 -6.21
CA GLU A 127 30.95 0.06 -6.33
C GLU A 127 30.79 -1.05 -7.39
N GLU A 128 31.71 -2.01 -7.48
CA GLU A 128 31.50 -3.18 -8.33
C GLU A 128 30.54 -4.13 -7.62
N ALA A 129 29.27 -3.82 -7.83
CA ALA A 129 28.10 -4.67 -7.72
C ALA A 129 28.46 -6.14 -7.46
N GLY A 130 28.28 -6.56 -6.21
CA GLY A 130 28.26 -7.97 -5.85
C GLY A 130 27.45 -8.75 -6.90
N SER A 131 28.01 -9.87 -7.36
CA SER A 131 27.53 -10.60 -8.55
C SER A 131 26.01 -10.61 -8.63
N ALA A 132 25.46 -10.03 -9.70
CA ALA A 132 24.01 -9.86 -9.89
C ALA A 132 23.25 -11.11 -9.45
N THR A 133 22.42 -10.95 -8.41
CA THR A 133 21.64 -12.05 -7.85
C THR A 133 20.64 -12.55 -8.91
N VAL A 134 20.11 -13.76 -8.71
CA VAL A 134 19.11 -14.31 -9.63
C VAL A 134 17.88 -13.39 -9.72
N SER A 135 17.55 -12.67 -8.64
CA SER A 135 16.53 -11.60 -8.64
C SER A 135 16.92 -10.48 -9.60
N ASP A 136 18.13 -9.92 -9.50
CA ASP A 136 18.57 -8.81 -10.36
C ASP A 136 18.54 -9.14 -11.86
N LYS A 137 18.81 -10.40 -12.22
CA LYS A 137 18.73 -10.88 -13.60
C LYS A 137 17.28 -10.99 -14.10
N ILE A 138 16.39 -11.47 -13.24
CA ILE A 138 14.96 -11.56 -13.53
C ILE A 138 14.38 -10.15 -13.64
N ASP A 139 14.69 -9.26 -12.71
CA ASP A 139 14.21 -7.88 -12.68
C ASP A 139 14.70 -7.12 -13.91
N ARG A 140 15.95 -7.30 -14.33
CA ARG A 140 16.46 -6.70 -15.57
C ARG A 140 15.72 -7.16 -16.83
N PHE A 141 15.26 -8.41 -16.86
CA PHE A 141 14.50 -8.95 -17.98
C PHE A 141 13.02 -8.49 -17.93
N LEU A 142 12.40 -8.55 -16.75
CA LEU A 142 11.00 -8.19 -16.53
C LEU A 142 10.76 -6.67 -16.67
N LEU A 143 11.71 -5.84 -16.24
CA LEU A 143 11.62 -4.38 -16.28
C LEU A 143 12.18 -3.78 -17.57
N HIS A 144 12.55 -4.61 -18.56
CA HIS A 144 13.05 -4.09 -19.82
C HIS A 144 11.95 -3.32 -20.57
N PRO A 145 12.18 -2.07 -21.03
CA PRO A 145 11.12 -1.21 -21.59
C PRO A 145 10.30 -1.81 -22.74
N LEU A 146 10.92 -2.67 -23.56
CA LEU A 146 10.30 -3.29 -24.73
C LEU A 146 9.89 -4.76 -24.50
N ILE A 147 10.56 -5.48 -23.61
CA ILE A 147 10.31 -6.93 -23.37
C ILE A 147 9.37 -7.12 -22.19
N GLY A 148 9.42 -6.20 -21.22
CA GLY A 148 8.51 -6.14 -20.09
C GLY A 148 7.05 -6.03 -20.52
N ILE A 149 6.72 -5.24 -21.54
CA ILE A 149 5.32 -5.12 -22.01
C ILE A 149 4.78 -6.47 -22.55
N PRO A 150 5.44 -7.17 -23.49
CA PRO A 150 5.01 -8.51 -23.92
C PRO A 150 4.96 -9.53 -22.78
N VAL A 151 5.95 -9.55 -21.89
CA VAL A 151 6.00 -10.49 -20.77
C VAL A 151 4.88 -10.20 -19.77
N PHE A 152 4.63 -8.93 -19.45
CA PHE A 152 3.52 -8.48 -18.64
C PHE A 152 2.17 -8.87 -19.27
N LEU A 153 1.98 -8.60 -20.56
CA LEU A 153 0.76 -8.99 -21.27
C LEU A 153 0.58 -10.50 -21.31
N GLY A 154 1.66 -11.28 -21.49
CA GLY A 154 1.62 -12.73 -21.43
C GLY A 154 1.25 -13.24 -20.04
N LEU A 155 1.85 -12.68 -18.99
CA LEU A 155 1.55 -13.03 -17.61
C LEU A 155 0.12 -12.63 -17.22
N MET A 156 -0.33 -11.42 -17.59
CA MET A 156 -1.71 -10.98 -17.45
C MET A 156 -2.68 -11.88 -18.23
N TRP A 157 -2.33 -12.30 -19.45
CA TRP A 157 -3.14 -13.23 -20.23
C TRP A 157 -3.26 -14.59 -19.55
N VAL A 158 -2.16 -15.14 -19.02
CA VAL A 158 -2.19 -16.39 -18.25
C VAL A 158 -3.03 -16.24 -16.99
N LEU A 159 -2.85 -15.17 -16.22
CA LEU A 159 -3.65 -14.90 -15.02
C LEU A 159 -5.14 -14.74 -15.36
N PHE A 160 -5.46 -14.05 -16.45
CA PHE A 160 -6.83 -13.92 -16.93
C PHE A 160 -7.41 -15.27 -17.32
N GLN A 161 -6.71 -16.06 -18.15
CA GLN A 161 -7.14 -17.40 -18.58
C GLN A 161 -7.33 -18.33 -17.39
N LEU A 162 -6.41 -18.31 -16.43
CA LEU A 162 -6.50 -19.14 -15.23
C LEU A 162 -7.68 -18.72 -14.36
N THR A 163 -7.90 -17.42 -14.19
CA THR A 163 -9.03 -16.89 -13.43
C THR A 163 -10.35 -17.25 -14.10
N THR A 164 -10.48 -17.07 -15.41
CA THR A 164 -11.71 -17.40 -16.15
C THR A 164 -11.96 -18.89 -16.23
N ALA A 165 -10.94 -19.70 -16.50
CA ALA A 165 -11.09 -21.16 -16.60
C ALA A 165 -11.52 -21.79 -15.28
N VAL A 166 -11.12 -21.21 -14.14
CA VAL A 166 -11.57 -21.65 -12.81
C VAL A 166 -12.95 -21.08 -12.46
N ALA A 167 -13.23 -19.83 -12.82
CA ALA A 167 -14.50 -19.18 -12.50
C ALA A 167 -15.68 -19.69 -13.33
N GLU A 168 -15.47 -19.97 -14.62
CA GLU A 168 -16.51 -20.42 -15.56
C GLU A 168 -17.31 -21.64 -15.07
N PRO A 169 -16.69 -22.76 -14.64
CA PRO A 169 -17.46 -23.91 -14.15
C PRO A 169 -18.26 -23.60 -12.87
N ILE A 170 -17.77 -22.69 -12.01
CA ILE A 170 -18.48 -22.26 -10.80
C ILE A 170 -19.67 -21.37 -11.16
N MET A 171 -19.48 -20.45 -12.11
CA MET A 171 -20.54 -19.56 -12.60
C MET A 171 -21.64 -20.35 -13.31
N ASP A 172 -21.28 -21.31 -14.17
CA ASP A 172 -22.23 -22.18 -14.88
C ASP A 172 -23.06 -23.02 -13.90
N TRP A 173 -22.40 -23.58 -12.88
CA TRP A 173 -23.09 -24.30 -11.81
C TRP A 173 -24.08 -23.40 -11.07
N ALA A 174 -23.65 -22.20 -10.67
CA ALA A 174 -24.51 -21.23 -10.00
C ALA A 174 -25.69 -20.79 -10.89
N GLU A 175 -25.45 -20.51 -12.17
CA GLU A 175 -26.49 -20.13 -13.13
C GLU A 175 -27.49 -21.27 -13.34
N SER A 176 -27.03 -22.52 -13.42
CA SER A 176 -27.91 -23.69 -13.55
C SER A 176 -28.83 -23.87 -12.33
N LEU A 177 -28.35 -23.58 -11.12
CA LEU A 177 -29.15 -23.60 -9.91
C LEU A 177 -30.16 -22.45 -9.86
N VAL A 178 -29.75 -21.25 -10.27
CA VAL A 178 -30.63 -20.07 -10.26
C VAL A 178 -31.71 -20.19 -11.32
N THR A 179 -31.34 -20.47 -12.57
CA THR A 179 -32.28 -20.54 -13.71
C THR A 179 -33.13 -21.81 -13.71
N GLY A 180 -32.67 -22.88 -13.06
CA GLY A 180 -33.39 -24.13 -12.90
C GLY A 180 -34.28 -24.13 -11.64
N PRO A 181 -33.86 -24.80 -10.56
CA PRO A 181 -34.71 -25.06 -9.39
C PRO A 181 -35.20 -23.78 -8.69
N VAL A 182 -34.37 -22.73 -8.59
CA VAL A 182 -34.75 -21.49 -7.88
C VAL A 182 -35.81 -20.70 -8.66
N MET A 183 -35.58 -20.43 -9.95
CA MET A 183 -36.54 -19.70 -10.78
C MET A 183 -37.85 -20.47 -10.93
N ARG A 184 -37.79 -21.81 -11.04
CA ARG A 184 -38.97 -22.66 -11.09
C ARG A 184 -39.78 -22.62 -9.78
N ALA A 185 -39.10 -22.55 -8.63
CA ALA A 185 -39.75 -22.42 -7.32
C ALA A 185 -40.40 -21.04 -7.11
N ILE A 186 -39.81 -19.97 -7.64
CA ILE A 186 -40.30 -18.59 -7.45
C ILE A 186 -41.38 -18.20 -8.47
N VAL A 187 -41.22 -18.57 -9.74
CA VAL A 187 -42.09 -18.11 -10.85
C VAL A 187 -43.17 -19.13 -11.22
N GLY A 188 -43.03 -20.39 -10.81
CA GLY A 188 -43.91 -21.49 -11.21
C GLY A 188 -43.72 -21.87 -12.69
N ASP A 189 -44.09 -23.10 -13.04
CA ASP A 189 -43.82 -23.76 -14.34
C ASP A 189 -44.41 -23.06 -15.60
N GLY A 190 -45.08 -21.91 -15.47
CA GLY A 190 -46.02 -21.40 -16.47
C GLY A 190 -45.56 -20.32 -17.44
N LYS A 191 -44.33 -19.76 -17.35
CA LYS A 191 -43.94 -18.59 -18.18
C LYS A 191 -42.56 -18.61 -18.83
N SER A 192 -41.87 -19.75 -18.88
CA SER A 192 -40.59 -19.84 -19.59
C SER A 192 -40.81 -20.21 -21.06
N ARG A 193 -41.09 -19.20 -21.90
CA ARG A 193 -41.18 -19.38 -23.35
C ARG A 193 -39.77 -19.45 -23.92
N LYS A 194 -39.24 -20.66 -24.11
CA LYS A 194 -38.02 -20.90 -24.87
C LYS A 194 -38.30 -20.64 -26.34
N GLU A 195 -38.09 -19.40 -26.79
CA GLU A 195 -38.11 -19.10 -28.22
C GLU A 195 -36.77 -19.55 -28.83
N PRO A 196 -36.75 -20.53 -29.75
CA PRO A 196 -35.52 -20.97 -30.37
C PRO A 196 -34.96 -19.82 -31.22
N LEU A 197 -33.80 -19.30 -30.80
CA LEU A 197 -33.10 -18.22 -31.48
C LEU A 197 -32.52 -18.76 -32.80
N LEU A 198 -33.29 -18.62 -33.88
CA LEU A 198 -32.84 -18.94 -35.23
C LEU A 198 -31.94 -17.80 -35.74
N LEU A 199 -30.65 -17.86 -35.44
CA LEU A 199 -29.68 -16.90 -35.95
C LEU A 199 -29.18 -17.36 -37.33
N VAL A 200 -29.79 -16.84 -38.39
CA VAL A 200 -29.27 -17.02 -39.76
C VAL A 200 -27.98 -16.22 -39.87
N LEU A 201 -26.84 -16.91 -40.02
CA LEU A 201 -25.53 -16.26 -40.10
C LEU A 201 -25.46 -15.44 -41.41
N PRO A 202 -25.36 -14.10 -41.35
CA PRO A 202 -25.16 -13.31 -42.56
C PRO A 202 -23.78 -13.61 -43.16
N PRO A 203 -23.60 -13.42 -44.48
CA PRO A 203 -22.30 -13.58 -45.12
C PRO A 203 -21.26 -12.69 -44.42
N TYR A 204 -20.15 -13.30 -44.00
CA TYR A 204 -19.08 -12.64 -43.26
C TYR A 204 -18.45 -11.54 -44.12
N GLN A 205 -18.71 -10.27 -43.77
CA GLN A 205 -18.14 -9.12 -44.46
C GLN A 205 -16.79 -8.78 -43.85
N VAL A 206 -15.80 -8.49 -44.70
CA VAL A 206 -14.48 -8.05 -44.23
C VAL A 206 -14.60 -6.74 -43.45
N PRO A 207 -14.08 -6.69 -42.21
CA PRO A 207 -14.25 -5.54 -41.34
C PRO A 207 -13.51 -4.31 -41.89
N ARG A 208 -14.24 -3.27 -42.28
CA ARG A 208 -13.65 -1.97 -42.60
C ARG A 208 -13.25 -1.27 -41.30
N LEU A 209 -11.95 -1.17 -41.04
CA LEU A 209 -11.38 -0.60 -39.80
C LEU A 209 -11.97 0.78 -39.45
N ALA A 210 -12.18 1.65 -40.44
CA ALA A 210 -12.78 2.96 -40.22
C ALA A 210 -14.23 2.90 -39.71
N VAL A 211 -15.02 1.94 -40.19
CA VAL A 211 -16.42 1.77 -39.76
C VAL A 211 -16.46 1.18 -38.35
N ILE A 212 -15.59 0.21 -38.06
CA ILE A 212 -15.44 -0.33 -36.71
C ILE A 212 -15.04 0.78 -35.75
N GLY A 213 -13.96 1.51 -36.04
CA GLY A 213 -13.50 2.63 -35.22
C GLY A 213 -14.59 3.67 -34.96
N ALA A 214 -15.33 4.08 -35.99
CA ALA A 214 -16.43 5.04 -35.84
C ALA A 214 -17.64 4.47 -35.07
N SER A 215 -17.94 3.18 -35.22
CA SER A 215 -19.05 2.51 -34.51
C SER A 215 -18.71 2.24 -33.05
N THR A 216 -17.52 1.73 -32.76
CA THR A 216 -16.97 1.54 -31.42
C THR A 216 -16.79 2.88 -30.73
N GLY A 217 -16.23 3.89 -31.41
CA GLY A 217 -16.05 5.23 -30.86
C GLY A 217 -17.37 5.90 -30.44
N ARG A 218 -18.43 5.79 -31.25
CA ARG A 218 -19.77 6.29 -30.87
C ARG A 218 -20.37 5.52 -29.69
N ARG A 219 -20.16 4.20 -29.60
CA ARG A 219 -20.61 3.38 -28.46
C ARG A 219 -19.85 3.72 -27.19
N VAL A 220 -18.52 3.86 -27.28
CA VAL A 220 -17.66 4.30 -26.18
C VAL A 220 -18.08 5.69 -25.71
N TRP A 221 -18.28 6.65 -26.62
CA TRP A 221 -18.74 7.97 -26.25
C TRP A 221 -20.11 7.94 -25.57
N SER A 222 -21.06 7.17 -26.10
CA SER A 222 -22.37 7.00 -25.46
C SER A 222 -22.25 6.40 -24.05
N PHE A 223 -21.32 5.47 -23.84
CA PHE A 223 -21.04 4.90 -22.53
C PHE A 223 -20.41 5.93 -21.59
N VAL A 224 -19.39 6.66 -22.05
CA VAL A 224 -18.71 7.70 -21.28
C VAL A 224 -19.68 8.81 -20.87
N SER A 225 -20.53 9.28 -21.78
CA SER A 225 -21.52 10.31 -21.44
C SER A 225 -22.61 9.81 -20.49
N GLY A 226 -22.98 8.52 -20.56
CA GLY A 226 -23.98 7.93 -19.67
C GLY A 226 -23.41 7.67 -18.27
N ALA A 227 -22.38 6.83 -18.20
CA ALA A 227 -21.75 6.43 -16.94
C ALA A 227 -21.00 7.59 -16.28
N GLY A 228 -20.31 8.43 -17.06
CA GLY A 228 -19.53 9.55 -16.54
C GLY A 228 -20.38 10.59 -15.83
N THR A 229 -21.55 10.94 -16.34
CA THR A 229 -22.48 11.86 -15.65
C THR A 229 -22.94 11.29 -14.31
N ALA A 230 -23.21 9.99 -14.23
CA ALA A 230 -23.57 9.36 -12.96
C ALA A 230 -22.42 9.40 -11.94
N ILE A 231 -21.19 9.08 -12.36
CA ILE A 231 -20.01 9.10 -11.50
C ILE A 231 -19.74 10.50 -10.97
N VAL A 232 -19.69 11.51 -11.85
CA VAL A 232 -19.44 12.92 -11.46
C VAL A 232 -20.53 13.42 -10.52
N ALA A 233 -21.80 13.14 -10.81
CA ALA A 233 -22.90 13.53 -9.94
C ALA A 233 -22.78 12.89 -8.54
N THR A 234 -22.45 11.61 -8.46
CA THR A 234 -22.32 10.92 -7.17
C THR A 234 -21.08 11.35 -6.40
N LEU A 235 -19.94 11.56 -7.06
CA LEU A 235 -18.75 12.12 -6.41
C LEU A 235 -19.01 13.53 -5.88
N ALA A 236 -19.71 14.38 -6.63
CA ALA A 236 -20.12 15.70 -6.16
C ALA A 236 -21.04 15.61 -4.94
N VAL A 237 -21.99 14.66 -4.93
CA VAL A 237 -22.85 14.41 -3.74
C VAL A 237 -22.01 13.97 -2.54
N VAL A 238 -21.11 13.00 -2.70
CA VAL A 238 -20.23 12.54 -1.62
C VAL A 238 -19.38 13.69 -1.09
N TRP A 239 -18.80 14.50 -1.97
CA TRP A 239 -18.02 15.67 -1.60
C TRP A 239 -18.85 16.70 -0.80
N VAL A 240 -20.08 16.98 -1.23
CA VAL A 240 -21.00 17.87 -0.49
C VAL A 240 -21.32 17.28 0.89
N LEU A 241 -21.59 15.98 0.99
CA LEU A 241 -21.86 15.33 2.28
C LEU A 241 -20.64 15.36 3.21
N GLN A 242 -19.43 15.31 2.68
CA GLN A 242 -18.19 15.47 3.46
C GLN A 242 -17.94 16.93 3.88
N ALA A 243 -18.36 17.91 3.08
CA ALA A 243 -18.13 19.33 3.34
C ALA A 243 -19.09 19.94 4.38
N ILE A 244 -20.25 19.32 4.65
CA ILE A 244 -21.27 19.81 5.60
C ILE A 244 -20.93 19.36 7.02
N PRO A 245 -20.63 20.29 7.95
CA PRO A 245 -20.41 19.97 9.37
C PRO A 245 -21.73 19.65 10.07
N MET A 246 -21.74 18.61 10.91
CA MET A 246 -22.85 18.31 11.82
C MET A 246 -22.59 18.78 13.27
N SER A 247 -21.34 19.06 13.61
CA SER A 247 -20.95 19.70 14.88
C SER A 247 -20.85 21.22 14.72
N SER A 248 -21.23 21.98 15.77
CA SER A 248 -21.25 23.44 15.73
C SER A 248 -19.88 24.12 15.79
N GLU A 249 -18.79 23.35 15.93
CA GLU A 249 -17.44 23.88 16.15
C GLU A 249 -16.61 24.04 14.87
N HIS A 250 -16.99 23.39 13.76
CA HIS A 250 -16.21 23.38 12.53
C HIS A 250 -16.83 24.24 11.42
N ARG A 251 -15.96 24.92 10.64
CA ARG A 251 -16.37 25.66 9.44
C ARG A 251 -16.62 24.69 8.29
N VAL A 252 -17.52 25.07 7.40
CA VAL A 252 -17.77 24.34 6.14
C VAL A 252 -16.44 24.14 5.39
N ALA A 253 -16.19 22.90 4.94
CA ALA A 253 -14.99 22.43 4.25
C ALA A 253 -13.72 22.16 5.09
N GLU A 254 -13.74 22.37 6.40
CA GLU A 254 -12.62 22.04 7.31
C GLU A 254 -13.15 21.20 8.48
N VAL A 255 -13.66 20.01 8.14
CA VAL A 255 -14.34 19.11 9.07
C VAL A 255 -13.68 17.74 9.02
N PRO A 256 -13.30 17.14 10.16
CA PRO A 256 -12.93 15.73 10.21
C PRO A 256 -14.03 14.85 9.60
N VAL A 257 -13.66 13.82 8.84
CA VAL A 257 -14.63 12.97 8.12
C VAL A 257 -15.68 12.35 9.06
N THR A 258 -15.30 12.06 10.30
CA THR A 258 -16.18 11.57 11.39
C THR A 258 -17.35 12.52 11.70
N GLU A 259 -17.10 13.83 11.71
CA GLU A 259 -18.07 14.86 12.13
C GLU A 259 -18.85 15.46 10.95
N SER A 260 -18.53 15.01 9.73
CA SER A 260 -19.29 15.38 8.54
C SER A 260 -20.64 14.67 8.49
N LEU A 261 -21.60 15.24 7.74
CA LEU A 261 -22.89 14.58 7.47
C LEU A 261 -22.69 13.17 6.88
N TYR A 262 -21.65 13.00 6.06
CA TYR A 262 -21.24 11.70 5.55
C TYR A 262 -20.88 10.71 6.67
N GLY A 263 -20.08 11.12 7.67
CA GLY A 263 -19.73 10.32 8.84
C GLY A 263 -20.95 9.93 9.69
N THR A 264 -21.86 10.89 9.95
CA THR A 264 -23.10 10.64 10.69
C THR A 264 -24.02 9.64 9.99
N VAL A 265 -24.13 9.71 8.67
CA VAL A 265 -24.92 8.74 7.89
C VAL A 265 -24.27 7.35 7.96
N ALA A 266 -22.95 7.26 7.85
CA ALA A 266 -22.23 5.99 7.98
C ALA A 266 -22.40 5.38 9.38
N GLU A 267 -22.33 6.19 10.44
CA GLU A 267 -22.59 5.77 11.82
C GLU A 267 -24.02 5.27 11.99
N GLY A 268 -25.02 5.94 11.39
CA GLY A 268 -26.42 5.50 11.41
C GLY A 268 -26.68 4.19 10.67
N ILE A 269 -25.87 3.86 9.66
CA ILE A 269 -25.96 2.59 8.91
C ILE A 269 -25.17 1.47 9.60
N SER A 270 -24.12 1.80 10.35
CA SER A 270 -23.21 0.83 11.00
C SER A 270 -23.90 -0.30 11.79
N PRO A 271 -25.02 -0.10 12.52
CA PRO A 271 -25.66 -1.18 13.27
C PRO A 271 -26.21 -2.31 12.38
N VAL A 272 -26.51 -2.01 11.12
CA VAL A 272 -26.95 -3.02 10.13
C VAL A 272 -25.84 -4.05 9.89
N PHE A 273 -24.58 -3.67 10.02
CA PHE A 273 -23.43 -4.54 9.82
C PHE A 273 -22.89 -5.18 11.12
N ALA A 274 -23.43 -4.82 12.28
CA ALA A 274 -23.04 -5.42 13.55
C ALA A 274 -23.22 -6.96 13.58
N PRO A 275 -24.30 -7.56 13.03
CA PRO A 275 -24.43 -9.02 12.95
C PRO A 275 -23.37 -9.71 12.07
N ALA A 276 -22.68 -8.95 11.21
CA ALA A 276 -21.60 -9.44 10.36
C ALA A 276 -20.20 -9.18 10.97
N GLY A 277 -20.11 -8.59 12.16
CA GLY A 277 -18.88 -8.40 12.92
C GLY A 277 -18.06 -7.17 12.56
N TYR A 278 -18.53 -6.31 11.65
CA TYR A 278 -17.86 -5.08 11.24
C TYR A 278 -18.78 -3.86 11.33
N GLY A 279 -19.56 -3.78 12.42
CA GLY A 279 -20.48 -2.69 12.69
C GLY A 279 -19.80 -1.37 13.08
N SER A 280 -18.70 -1.00 12.42
CA SER A 280 -17.99 0.25 12.63
C SER A 280 -18.37 1.30 11.59
N TRP A 281 -18.31 2.58 11.96
CA TRP A 281 -18.61 3.66 11.01
C TRP A 281 -17.57 3.71 9.88
N GLN A 282 -16.30 3.31 10.13
CA GLN A 282 -15.25 3.23 9.12
C GLN A 282 -15.56 2.18 8.05
N ALA A 283 -16.03 0.99 8.47
CA ALA A 283 -16.44 -0.04 7.53
C ALA A 283 -17.68 0.38 6.74
N ALA A 284 -18.68 0.98 7.41
CA ALA A 284 -19.89 1.47 6.75
C ALA A 284 -19.59 2.59 5.74
N SER A 285 -18.74 3.56 6.10
CA SER A 285 -18.33 4.65 5.22
C SER A 285 -17.57 4.10 4.00
N ALA A 286 -16.62 3.20 4.21
CA ALA A 286 -15.85 2.56 3.14
C ALA A 286 -16.77 1.80 2.15
N LEU A 287 -17.81 1.12 2.63
CA LEU A 287 -18.80 0.46 1.76
C LEU A 287 -19.68 1.44 0.99
N MET A 288 -20.03 2.59 1.58
CA MET A 288 -20.81 3.63 0.90
C MET A 288 -20.07 4.20 -0.31
N THR A 289 -18.78 4.51 -0.18
CA THR A 289 -17.96 4.98 -1.33
C THR A 289 -17.57 3.83 -2.24
N GLY A 290 -17.36 2.64 -1.68
CA GLY A 290 -17.11 1.42 -2.43
C GLY A 290 -18.21 1.14 -3.46
N PHE A 291 -19.45 1.51 -3.16
CA PHE A 291 -20.57 1.36 -4.09
C PHE A 291 -20.39 2.13 -5.41
N VAL A 292 -19.63 3.24 -5.37
CA VAL A 292 -19.27 4.00 -6.56
C VAL A 292 -18.15 3.30 -7.32
N ALA A 293 -17.09 2.91 -6.60
CA ALA A 293 -15.92 2.23 -7.15
C ALA A 293 -15.26 1.35 -6.07
N LYS A 294 -14.99 0.08 -6.37
CA LYS A 294 -14.59 -0.95 -5.40
C LYS A 294 -13.21 -0.68 -4.81
N GLU A 295 -12.31 -0.16 -5.62
CA GLU A 295 -10.95 0.24 -5.26
C GLU A 295 -10.93 1.41 -4.26
N VAL A 296 -11.97 2.25 -4.26
CA VAL A 296 -12.09 3.41 -3.36
C VAL A 296 -12.34 2.98 -1.91
N VAL A 297 -12.71 1.72 -1.66
CA VAL A 297 -12.85 1.17 -0.30
C VAL A 297 -11.55 1.33 0.50
N VAL A 298 -10.41 0.97 -0.10
CA VAL A 298 -9.10 1.04 0.58
C VAL A 298 -8.67 2.50 0.80
N GLY A 299 -8.84 3.35 -0.21
CA GLY A 299 -8.53 4.78 -0.09
C GLY A 299 -9.38 5.50 0.96
N ASN A 300 -10.68 5.21 1.01
CA ASN A 300 -11.55 5.75 2.05
C ASN A 300 -11.19 5.21 3.44
N MET A 301 -10.81 3.93 3.55
CA MET A 301 -10.35 3.39 4.82
C MET A 301 -9.09 4.13 5.32
N ALA A 302 -8.13 4.42 4.43
CA ALA A 302 -6.94 5.20 4.75
C ALA A 302 -7.28 6.62 5.24
N GLN A 303 -8.20 7.28 4.54
CA GLN A 303 -8.66 8.63 4.88
C GLN A 303 -9.46 8.64 6.20
N SER A 304 -10.34 7.67 6.42
CA SER A 304 -11.17 7.55 7.63
C SER A 304 -10.35 7.29 8.89
N PHE A 305 -9.21 6.61 8.75
CA PHE A 305 -8.26 6.39 9.84
C PHE A 305 -7.22 7.51 10.00
N ALA A 306 -7.29 8.56 9.17
CA ALA A 306 -6.33 9.66 9.12
C ALA A 306 -4.88 9.14 9.14
N VAL A 307 -4.59 8.16 8.28
CA VAL A 307 -3.23 7.62 8.15
C VAL A 307 -2.43 8.56 7.26
N GLU A 308 -1.31 9.06 7.78
CA GLU A 308 -0.34 9.81 6.98
C GLU A 308 0.34 8.87 5.97
N GLU A 309 0.55 9.36 4.76
CA GLU A 309 1.23 8.61 3.70
C GLU A 309 2.73 8.52 4.07
N PRO A 310 3.29 7.30 4.18
CA PRO A 310 4.68 7.14 4.61
C PRO A 310 5.63 7.80 3.61
N GLU A 311 6.67 8.46 4.12
CA GLU A 311 7.67 9.14 3.29
C GLU A 311 8.55 8.16 2.49
N ASP A 312 8.69 6.93 2.98
CA ASP A 312 9.38 5.83 2.30
C ASP A 312 8.37 4.89 1.61
N PRO A 313 8.43 4.72 0.28
CA PRO A 313 7.61 3.75 -0.46
C PRO A 313 7.76 2.28 -0.03
N HIS A 314 8.80 1.93 0.74
CA HIS A 314 9.03 0.58 1.26
C HIS A 314 8.41 0.33 2.64
N ASP A 315 7.89 1.35 3.31
CA ASP A 315 7.14 1.18 4.55
C ASP A 315 5.67 0.84 4.26
N ALA A 316 5.17 -0.25 4.84
CA ALA A 316 3.78 -0.68 4.71
C ALA A 316 2.79 0.26 5.42
N GLY A 317 3.30 1.22 6.21
CA GLY A 317 2.51 2.21 6.95
C GLY A 317 1.67 1.60 8.07
N THR A 318 0.88 2.44 8.76
CA THR A 318 0.08 2.02 9.93
C THR A 318 -1.35 1.57 9.59
N LEU A 319 -1.75 1.66 8.31
CA LEU A 319 -3.12 1.37 7.88
C LEU A 319 -3.55 -0.06 8.19
N GLY A 320 -2.67 -1.04 7.90
CA GLY A 320 -2.97 -2.46 8.14
C GLY A 320 -3.20 -2.77 9.62
N GLU A 321 -2.49 -2.09 10.52
CA GLU A 321 -2.67 -2.23 11.97
C GLU A 321 -4.00 -1.63 12.42
N LYS A 322 -4.31 -0.39 12.00
CA LYS A 322 -5.58 0.27 12.34
C LYS A 322 -6.80 -0.50 11.85
N ILE A 323 -6.74 -1.08 10.64
CA ILE A 323 -7.80 -1.93 10.10
C ILE A 323 -7.99 -3.19 10.96
N ARG A 324 -6.91 -3.86 11.35
CA ARG A 324 -6.98 -5.05 12.21
C ARG A 324 -7.59 -4.73 13.57
N ALA A 325 -7.12 -3.66 14.21
CA ALA A 325 -7.64 -3.21 15.50
C ALA A 325 -9.14 -2.89 15.42
N ASN A 326 -9.59 -2.19 14.37
CA ASN A 326 -11.01 -1.86 14.18
C ASN A 326 -11.89 -3.09 13.99
N PHE A 327 -11.43 -4.08 13.21
CA PHE A 327 -12.18 -5.33 13.04
C PHE A 327 -12.17 -6.18 14.31
N ASP A 328 -11.08 -6.21 15.09
CA ASP A 328 -11.05 -6.90 16.38
C ASP A 328 -12.02 -6.25 17.38
N GLU A 329 -12.04 -4.92 17.46
CA GLU A 329 -12.96 -4.18 18.35
C GLU A 329 -14.42 -4.38 17.95
N SER A 330 -14.75 -4.17 16.66
CA SER A 330 -16.14 -4.25 16.17
C SER A 330 -16.75 -5.66 16.17
N SER A 331 -15.90 -6.70 16.24
CA SER A 331 -16.32 -8.11 16.25
C SER A 331 -16.30 -8.76 17.63
N GLY A 332 -15.77 -8.06 18.65
CA GLY A 332 -15.59 -8.59 20.01
C GLY A 332 -14.44 -9.60 20.12
N GLY A 333 -13.32 -9.37 19.41
CA GLY A 333 -12.11 -10.20 19.43
C GLY A 333 -11.97 -11.19 18.27
N HIS A 334 -12.85 -11.12 17.27
CA HIS A 334 -12.88 -12.02 16.12
C HIS A 334 -12.58 -11.27 14.79
N GLY A 335 -11.57 -10.40 14.77
CA GLY A 335 -11.35 -9.49 13.64
C GLY A 335 -11.00 -10.19 12.33
N LYS A 336 -10.39 -11.38 12.38
CA LYS A 336 -10.19 -12.21 11.17
C LYS A 336 -11.50 -12.66 10.54
N ALA A 337 -12.46 -13.08 11.36
CA ALA A 337 -13.78 -13.47 10.88
C ALA A 337 -14.54 -12.27 10.31
N ALA A 338 -14.45 -11.11 10.97
CA ALA A 338 -15.05 -9.87 10.48
C ALA A 338 -14.43 -9.36 9.18
N ALA A 339 -13.09 -9.42 9.04
CA ALA A 339 -12.41 -9.05 7.81
C ALA A 339 -12.80 -9.98 6.65
N LEU A 340 -12.95 -11.28 6.90
CA LEU A 340 -13.44 -12.23 5.89
C LEU A 340 -14.89 -11.92 5.49
N ALA A 341 -15.77 -11.66 6.46
CA ALA A 341 -17.15 -11.31 6.20
C ALA A 341 -17.26 -9.99 5.40
N PHE A 342 -16.47 -8.98 5.78
CA PHE A 342 -16.36 -7.72 5.05
C PHE A 342 -15.91 -7.95 3.59
N LEU A 343 -14.89 -8.78 3.37
CA LEU A 343 -14.42 -9.11 2.02
C LEU A 343 -15.50 -9.82 1.20
N ILE A 344 -16.21 -10.79 1.78
CA ILE A 344 -17.33 -11.48 1.12
C ILE A 344 -18.44 -10.49 0.75
N PHE A 345 -18.76 -9.54 1.64
CA PHE A 345 -19.69 -8.48 1.32
C PHE A 345 -19.17 -7.66 0.13
N VAL A 346 -17.92 -7.17 0.18
CA VAL A 346 -17.30 -6.37 -0.89
C VAL A 346 -17.32 -7.08 -2.24
N LEU A 347 -17.06 -8.38 -2.27
CA LEU A 347 -17.07 -9.17 -3.51
C LEU A 347 -18.49 -9.45 -4.03
N SER A 348 -19.48 -9.55 -3.15
CA SER A 348 -20.83 -9.99 -3.51
C SER A 348 -21.83 -8.85 -3.71
N TYR A 349 -21.63 -7.70 -3.06
CA TYR A 349 -22.54 -6.57 -3.21
C TYR A 349 -22.41 -5.95 -4.61
N THR A 350 -23.46 -5.27 -5.05
CA THR A 350 -23.62 -4.68 -6.38
C THR A 350 -22.32 -4.08 -6.97
N PRO A 351 -21.97 -4.43 -8.23
CA PRO A 351 -20.65 -4.17 -8.80
C PRO A 351 -20.28 -2.68 -8.88
N CYS A 352 -21.16 -1.81 -9.39
CA CYS A 352 -20.99 -0.36 -9.30
C CYS A 352 -22.27 0.42 -9.67
N LEU A 353 -22.26 1.73 -9.41
CA LEU A 353 -23.35 2.64 -9.77
C LEU A 353 -23.65 2.68 -11.28
N ALA A 354 -22.64 2.52 -12.14
CA ALA A 354 -22.83 2.54 -13.59
C ALA A 354 -23.72 1.37 -14.07
N THR A 355 -23.55 0.18 -13.47
CA THR A 355 -24.41 -0.98 -13.76
C THR A 355 -25.84 -0.71 -13.32
N VAL A 356 -26.05 -0.10 -12.15
CA VAL A 356 -27.37 0.27 -11.65
C VAL A 356 -28.03 1.33 -12.53
N ALA A 357 -27.26 2.29 -13.04
CA ALA A 357 -27.76 3.32 -13.94
C ALA A 357 -28.28 2.72 -15.27
N GLU A 358 -27.54 1.78 -15.86
CA GLU A 358 -27.97 1.08 -17.07
C GLU A 358 -29.13 0.11 -16.80
N GLN A 359 -29.14 -0.60 -15.66
CA GLN A 359 -30.29 -1.42 -15.24
C GLN A 359 -31.56 -0.56 -15.10
N LYS A 360 -31.45 0.64 -14.49
CA LYS A 360 -32.55 1.60 -14.39
C LYS A 360 -33.01 2.07 -15.77
N ARG A 361 -32.09 2.31 -16.70
CA ARG A 361 -32.40 2.74 -18.07
C ARG A 361 -33.13 1.65 -18.86
N MET A 362 -32.75 0.38 -18.70
CA MET A 362 -33.33 -0.74 -19.44
C MET A 362 -34.60 -1.33 -18.83
N LEU A 363 -34.62 -1.53 -17.50
CA LEU A 363 -35.67 -2.25 -16.78
C LEU A 363 -36.62 -1.32 -16.02
N GLY A 364 -36.32 -0.03 -15.96
CA GLY A 364 -37.06 0.95 -15.19
C GLY A 364 -36.67 0.98 -13.71
N PHE A 365 -37.01 2.09 -13.04
CA PHE A 365 -36.55 2.37 -11.67
C PHE A 365 -37.03 1.35 -10.63
N LYS A 366 -38.28 0.85 -10.75
CA LYS A 366 -38.86 -0.08 -9.78
C LYS A 366 -38.15 -1.44 -9.77
N ILE A 367 -37.87 -1.99 -10.95
CA ILE A 367 -37.21 -3.30 -11.09
C ILE A 367 -35.73 -3.18 -10.75
N ALA A 368 -35.06 -2.12 -11.20
CA ALA A 368 -33.67 -1.86 -10.86
C ALA A 368 -33.47 -1.70 -9.34
N GLY A 369 -34.34 -0.92 -8.68
CA GLY A 369 -34.32 -0.76 -7.23
C GLY A 369 -34.60 -2.08 -6.49
N GLY A 370 -35.59 -2.86 -6.94
CA GLY A 370 -35.86 -4.19 -6.36
C GLY A 370 -34.67 -5.15 -6.50
N THR A 371 -34.01 -5.16 -7.66
CA THR A 371 -32.83 -5.99 -7.91
C THR A 371 -31.66 -5.59 -7.02
N LEU A 372 -31.42 -4.28 -6.87
CA LEU A 372 -30.39 -3.74 -5.98
C LEU A 372 -30.62 -4.15 -4.53
N VAL A 373 -31.84 -4.00 -4.02
CA VAL A 373 -32.19 -4.38 -2.64
C VAL A 373 -31.99 -5.88 -2.42
N VAL A 374 -32.44 -6.72 -3.36
CA VAL A 374 -32.27 -8.18 -3.27
C VAL A 374 -30.78 -8.55 -3.28
N GLN A 375 -29.97 -7.95 -4.15
CA GLN A 375 -28.52 -8.19 -4.18
C GLN A 375 -27.83 -7.78 -2.87
N LEU A 376 -28.14 -6.59 -2.34
CA LEU A 376 -27.59 -6.12 -1.07
C LEU A 376 -28.01 -7.03 0.09
N ALA A 377 -29.26 -7.48 0.11
CA ALA A 377 -29.76 -8.40 1.14
C ALA A 377 -29.07 -9.77 1.07
N ILE A 378 -28.85 -10.32 -0.13
CA ILE A 378 -28.11 -11.58 -0.31
C ILE A 378 -26.66 -11.40 0.13
N ALA A 379 -25.97 -10.34 -0.29
CA ALA A 379 -24.60 -10.07 0.11
C ALA A 379 -24.47 -9.90 1.64
N TRP A 380 -25.42 -9.19 2.25
CA TRP A 380 -25.50 -9.04 3.70
C TRP A 380 -25.72 -10.38 4.41
N ALA A 381 -26.67 -11.20 3.95
CA ALA A 381 -26.95 -12.50 4.54
C ALA A 381 -25.75 -13.46 4.41
N LEU A 382 -25.06 -13.46 3.27
CA LEU A 382 -23.83 -14.24 3.06
C LEU A 382 -22.73 -13.79 4.03
N SER A 383 -22.52 -12.47 4.15
CA SER A 383 -21.54 -11.90 5.07
C SER A 383 -21.83 -12.28 6.53
N VAL A 384 -23.08 -12.13 6.98
CA VAL A 384 -23.51 -12.54 8.32
C VAL A 384 -23.32 -14.05 8.52
N GLY A 385 -23.68 -14.86 7.53
CA GLY A 385 -23.48 -16.32 7.58
C GLY A 385 -22.01 -16.70 7.72
N VAL A 386 -21.13 -16.09 6.92
CA VAL A 386 -19.68 -16.31 6.97
C VAL A 386 -19.11 -15.86 8.31
N PHE A 387 -19.51 -14.70 8.83
CA PHE A 387 -19.05 -14.23 10.14
C PHE A 387 -19.41 -15.21 11.26
N ASN A 388 -20.67 -15.64 11.33
CA ASN A 388 -21.14 -16.54 12.39
C ASN A 388 -20.50 -17.92 12.31
N VAL A 389 -20.21 -18.41 11.10
CA VAL A 389 -19.47 -19.68 10.93
C VAL A 389 -17.99 -19.49 11.29
N ALA A 390 -17.34 -18.46 10.77
CA ALA A 390 -15.91 -18.23 10.98
C ALA A 390 -15.58 -17.92 12.45
N LYS A 391 -16.46 -17.20 13.16
CA LYS A 391 -16.36 -16.91 14.60
C LYS A 391 -16.29 -18.16 15.49
N VAL A 392 -16.77 -19.31 15.02
CA VAL A 392 -16.68 -20.57 15.75
C VAL A 392 -15.26 -21.15 15.71
N TRP A 393 -14.49 -20.83 14.65
CA TRP A 393 -13.17 -21.39 14.39
C TRP A 393 -12.02 -20.44 14.72
N TRP A 394 -12.27 -19.14 14.68
CA TRP A 394 -11.36 -18.04 15.02
C TRP A 394 -12.03 -17.11 16.00
#